data_AF-Q08YI8-F1
#
_entry.id   AF-Q08YI8-F1
#
_cell.length_a   1.000
_cell.length_b   1.000
_cell.length_c   1.000
_cell.angle_alpha   90.00
_cell.angle_beta   90.00
_cell.angle_gamma   90.00
#
_symmetry.space_group_name_H-M   'P 1'
#
loop_
_entity.id
_entity.type
_entity.pdbx_description
1 polymer ?
#
loop_
_entity_poly.entity_id
_entity_poly.type
_entity_poly.pdbx_seq_one_letter_code
_entity_poly.pdbx_strand_id
1 'polypeptide(L)'
;MLTDFACVRSLLSGRVTTTLPRPQGEVFYASPEALLGEEVDPRSDLFSLGLVLLELATGLHLYNTFTIRPGDLEEALTPAVKEQVLGAAMTALVADLPEHAEDCILRAATFSPQDVAELTEPLPLPLRSILRRVLQRRPEDRHLSAAALEAELRAGLALLEAPYGAMEALEEGRDSRDGASTSRGVIEPTGDDAFPPVLVGEEEITTEPGGTN
;
A
#
# COMPACT_ATOMS: atom_id res chain seq x y z
N MET A 1 -12.27 5.75 6.81
CA MET A 1 -13.03 4.56 6.37
C MET A 1 -12.07 3.80 5.47
N LEU A 2 -11.63 2.59 5.86
CA LEU A 2 -10.78 1.77 4.99
C LEU A 2 -11.68 1.18 3.91
N THR A 3 -11.45 1.52 2.65
CA THR A 3 -12.32 1.12 1.53
C THR A 3 -11.50 0.49 0.43
N ASP A 4 -10.95 -0.69 0.70
CA ASP A 4 -10.61 -1.69 -0.31
C ASP A 4 -10.32 -3.02 0.40
N PHE A 5 -11.13 -4.05 0.13
CA PHE A 5 -10.98 -5.39 0.73
C PHE A 5 -10.66 -6.47 -0.32
N ALA A 6 -10.26 -6.07 -1.53
CA ALA A 6 -9.97 -7.01 -2.62
C ALA A 6 -8.85 -8.01 -2.29
N CYS A 7 -7.97 -7.69 -1.34
CA CYS A 7 -6.84 -8.51 -0.88
C CYS A 7 -7.05 -9.26 0.45
N VAL A 8 -8.25 -9.24 1.05
CA VAL A 8 -8.45 -9.86 2.37
C VAL A 8 -8.34 -11.39 2.31
N ARG A 9 -7.34 -11.93 3.02
CA ARG A 9 -7.18 -13.37 3.21
C ARG A 9 -8.02 -13.85 4.40
N SER A 10 -8.96 -14.75 4.15
CA SER A 10 -9.78 -15.39 5.19
C SER A 10 -9.23 -16.77 5.53
N LEU A 11 -8.82 -16.99 6.78
CA LEU A 11 -8.35 -18.30 7.29
C LEU A 11 -9.49 -19.29 7.61
N LEU A 12 -10.76 -18.91 7.35
CA LEU A 12 -11.92 -19.79 7.53
C LEU A 12 -11.94 -20.90 6.47
N SER A 13 -12.01 -22.15 6.93
CA SER A 13 -12.03 -23.35 6.08
C SER A 13 -13.29 -23.37 5.18
N GLY A 14 -13.11 -23.46 3.86
CA GLY A 14 -14.21 -23.63 2.89
C GLY A 14 -14.39 -22.58 1.78
N ARG A 15 -13.44 -21.66 1.56
CA ARG A 15 -13.45 -20.76 0.38
C ARG A 15 -12.43 -21.19 -0.68
N VAL A 16 -12.82 -21.07 -1.95
CA VAL A 16 -11.92 -21.14 -3.11
C VAL A 16 -11.27 -19.76 -3.28
N THR A 17 -9.94 -19.72 -3.26
CA THR A 17 -9.14 -18.51 -3.53
C THR A 17 -9.45 -18.02 -4.94
N THR A 18 -9.97 -16.80 -5.08
CA THR A 18 -10.01 -16.12 -6.38
C THR A 18 -8.63 -15.55 -6.67
N THR A 19 -7.73 -16.38 -7.18
CA THR A 19 -6.45 -15.94 -7.75
C THR A 19 -6.69 -15.43 -9.17
N LEU A 20 -6.86 -14.12 -9.33
CA LEU A 20 -6.55 -13.41 -10.58
C LEU A 20 -5.81 -12.11 -10.20
N PRO A 21 -4.75 -11.73 -10.93
CA PRO A 21 -3.92 -10.58 -10.58
C PRO A 21 -4.65 -9.27 -10.88
N ARG A 22 -4.46 -8.26 -10.03
CA ARG A 22 -4.90 -6.89 -10.31
C ARG A 22 -3.82 -5.90 -9.90
N PRO A 23 -3.19 -5.23 -10.87
CA PRO A 23 -2.07 -4.38 -10.49
C PRO A 23 -2.22 -2.97 -11.02
N GLN A 24 -2.00 -2.03 -10.11
CA GLN A 24 -1.55 -0.65 -10.35
C GLN A 24 -1.37 0.08 -9.00
N GLY A 25 -2.03 -0.37 -7.92
CA GLY A 25 -1.85 0.15 -6.56
C GLY A 25 -1.25 -0.84 -5.55
N GLU A 26 -1.55 -2.14 -5.64
CA GLU A 26 -1.09 -3.14 -4.65
C GLU A 26 0.43 -3.28 -4.57
N VAL A 27 1.14 -3.22 -5.71
CA VAL A 27 2.58 -3.51 -5.76
C VAL A 27 3.39 -2.50 -4.95
N PHE A 28 3.05 -1.21 -5.01
CA PHE A 28 3.78 -0.18 -4.27
C PHE A 28 3.60 -0.31 -2.76
N TYR A 29 2.42 -0.71 -2.29
CA TYR A 29 2.15 -0.85 -0.87
C TYR A 29 2.33 -2.28 -0.36
N ALA A 30 2.71 -3.22 -1.21
CA ALA A 30 2.86 -4.62 -0.85
C ALA A 30 4.05 -4.82 0.09
N SER A 31 3.84 -5.70 1.06
CA SER A 31 4.90 -6.17 1.95
C SER A 31 5.97 -6.95 1.18
N PRO A 32 7.21 -7.04 1.70
CA PRO A 32 8.29 -7.77 1.06
C PRO A 32 7.95 -9.24 0.81
N GLU A 33 7.35 -9.91 1.79
CA GLU A 33 6.89 -11.29 1.69
C GLU A 33 5.84 -11.47 0.58
N ALA A 34 4.94 -10.50 0.38
CA ALA A 34 3.97 -10.56 -0.71
C ALA A 34 4.63 -10.39 -2.09
N LEU A 35 5.59 -9.47 -2.19
CA LEU A 35 6.32 -9.21 -3.44
C LEU A 35 7.29 -10.35 -3.81
N LEU A 36 7.82 -11.06 -2.81
CA LEU A 36 8.73 -12.19 -3.01
C LEU A 36 8.01 -13.55 -3.11
N GLY A 37 6.67 -13.56 -3.05
CA GLY A 37 5.88 -14.78 -3.15
C GLY A 37 5.99 -15.71 -1.93
N GLU A 38 6.33 -15.15 -0.78
CA GLU A 38 6.42 -15.84 0.52
C GLU A 38 5.04 -15.93 1.21
N GLU A 39 4.99 -16.57 2.38
CA GLU A 39 3.76 -16.68 3.15
C GLU A 39 3.36 -15.33 3.79
N VAL A 40 2.23 -14.80 3.35
CA VAL A 40 1.64 -13.54 3.84
C VAL A 40 0.84 -13.79 5.12
N ASP A 41 1.13 -12.98 6.15
CA ASP A 41 0.46 -12.99 7.46
C ASP A 41 -0.17 -11.60 7.78
N PRO A 42 -0.90 -11.42 8.90
CA PRO A 42 -1.51 -10.13 9.23
C PRO A 42 -0.51 -8.97 9.45
N ARG A 43 0.79 -9.23 9.58
CA ARG A 43 1.84 -8.20 9.71
C ARG A 43 2.22 -7.63 8.36
N SER A 44 1.83 -8.27 7.25
CA SER A 44 1.91 -7.69 5.92
C SER A 44 1.07 -6.42 5.82
N ASP A 45 -0.15 -6.44 6.37
CA ASP A 45 -1.02 -5.25 6.43
C ASP A 45 -0.40 -4.12 7.27
N LEU A 46 0.34 -4.47 8.33
CA LEU A 46 1.06 -3.48 9.15
C LEU A 46 2.17 -2.81 8.35
N PHE A 47 2.89 -3.56 7.52
CA PHE A 47 3.92 -3.01 6.65
C PHE A 47 3.31 -2.06 5.61
N SER A 48 2.22 -2.46 4.95
CA SER A 48 1.49 -1.60 4.01
C SER A 48 1.01 -0.31 4.66
N LEU A 49 0.46 -0.39 5.88
CA LEU A 49 0.11 0.80 6.66
C LEU A 49 1.34 1.65 7.00
N GLY A 50 2.46 1.01 7.31
CA GLY A 50 3.75 1.67 7.55
C GLY A 50 4.22 2.49 6.34
N LEU A 51 4.07 1.97 5.12
CA LEU A 51 4.40 2.67 3.89
C LEU A 51 3.52 3.91 3.71
N VAL A 52 2.21 3.77 3.92
CA VAL A 52 1.28 4.90 3.87
C VAL A 52 1.64 5.96 4.90
N LEU A 53 1.93 5.57 6.14
CA LEU A 53 2.33 6.51 7.20
C LEU A 53 3.63 7.24 6.87
N LEU A 54 4.61 6.52 6.31
CA LEU A 54 5.87 7.11 5.86
C LEU A 54 5.62 8.15 4.77
N GLU A 55 4.85 7.80 3.75
CA GLU A 55 4.57 8.68 2.62
C GLU A 55 3.76 9.91 3.05
N LEU A 56 2.76 9.75 3.91
CA LEU A 56 2.01 10.88 4.46
C LEU A 56 2.91 11.83 5.28
N ALA A 57 3.86 11.28 6.04
CA ALA A 57 4.72 12.08 6.91
C ALA A 57 5.88 12.76 6.17
N THR A 58 6.30 12.22 5.03
CA THR A 58 7.55 12.64 4.35
C THR A 58 7.37 13.02 2.88
N GLY A 59 6.28 12.62 2.24
CA GLY A 59 6.11 12.65 0.78
C GLY A 59 7.01 11.66 0.04
N LEU A 60 7.70 10.76 0.74
CA LEU A 60 8.66 9.81 0.18
C LEU A 60 8.16 8.38 0.33
N HIS A 61 8.44 7.54 -0.66
CA HIS A 61 8.04 6.14 -0.67
C HIS A 61 9.28 5.23 -0.62
N LEU A 62 9.25 4.19 0.22
CA LEU A 62 10.40 3.30 0.47
C LEU A 62 10.93 2.64 -0.82
N TYR A 63 10.03 2.15 -1.68
CA TYR A 63 10.40 1.50 -2.94
C TYR A 63 10.78 2.47 -4.07
N ASN A 64 10.57 3.78 -3.91
CA ASN A 64 11.00 4.79 -4.89
C ASN A 64 12.44 5.28 -4.65
N THR A 65 13.14 4.69 -3.67
CA THR A 65 14.52 5.06 -3.37
C THR A 65 15.48 4.43 -4.38
N PHE A 66 16.07 5.27 -5.23
CA PHE A 66 17.04 4.85 -6.26
C PHE A 66 18.45 4.57 -5.71
N THR A 67 18.67 4.78 -4.42
CA THR A 67 19.98 4.60 -3.78
C THR A 67 20.13 3.17 -3.27
N ILE A 68 20.52 2.25 -4.15
CA ILE A 68 20.99 0.93 -3.71
C ILE A 68 22.48 1.06 -3.37
N ARG A 69 22.82 0.87 -2.10
CA ARG A 69 24.22 0.80 -1.68
C ARG A 69 24.82 -0.52 -2.17
N PRO A 70 26.05 -0.53 -2.72
CA PRO A 70 26.68 -1.78 -3.17
C PRO A 70 26.76 -2.86 -2.08
N GLY A 71 27.01 -2.46 -0.83
CA GLY A 71 27.04 -3.37 0.32
C GLY A 71 25.69 -4.01 0.63
N ASP A 72 24.61 -3.22 0.60
CA ASP A 72 23.24 -3.70 0.86
C ASP A 72 22.80 -4.72 -0.19
N LEU A 73 23.21 -4.53 -1.45
CA LEU A 73 22.92 -5.45 -2.55
C LEU A 73 23.60 -6.80 -2.37
N GLU A 74 24.90 -6.81 -2.02
CA GLU A 74 25.66 -8.04 -1.81
C GLU A 74 25.18 -8.81 -0.57
N GLU A 75 24.87 -8.09 0.51
CA GLU A 75 24.37 -8.70 1.75
C GLU A 75 22.96 -9.28 1.56
N ALA A 76 22.08 -8.56 0.86
CA ALA A 76 20.70 -8.99 0.65
C ALA A 76 20.58 -10.12 -0.38
N LEU A 77 21.32 -10.07 -1.50
CA LEU A 77 21.17 -11.01 -2.62
C LEU A 77 21.99 -12.29 -2.44
N THR A 78 21.66 -13.05 -1.40
CA THR A 78 22.10 -14.45 -1.29
C THR A 78 21.58 -15.28 -2.48
N PRO A 79 22.19 -16.45 -2.80
CA PRO A 79 21.70 -17.29 -3.89
C PRO A 79 20.21 -17.64 -3.80
N ALA A 80 19.70 -17.88 -2.59
CA ALA A 80 18.28 -18.15 -2.35
C ALA A 80 17.41 -16.93 -2.65
N VAL A 81 17.82 -15.74 -2.20
CA VAL A 81 17.08 -14.50 -2.47
C VAL A 81 17.08 -14.16 -3.95
N LYS A 82 18.19 -14.40 -4.67
CA LYS A 82 18.23 -14.23 -6.14
C LYS A 82 17.23 -15.11 -6.86
N GLU A 83 17.09 -16.36 -6.42
CA GLU A 83 16.09 -17.29 -6.97
C GLU A 83 14.66 -16.82 -6.68
N GLN A 84 14.40 -16.34 -5.46
CA GLN A 84 13.09 -15.75 -5.09
C GLN A 84 12.76 -14.51 -5.94
N VAL A 85 13.70 -13.57 -6.06
CA VAL A 85 13.52 -12.36 -6.88
C VAL A 85 13.26 -12.71 -8.34
N LEU A 86 14.00 -13.67 -8.90
CA LEU A 86 13.78 -14.13 -10.27
C LEU A 86 12.40 -14.76 -10.43
N GLY A 87 12.00 -15.64 -9.49
CA GLY A 87 10.67 -16.26 -9.50
C GLY A 87 9.55 -15.23 -9.42
N ALA A 88 9.67 -14.26 -8.51
CA ALA A 88 8.73 -13.17 -8.34
C ALA A 88 8.63 -12.29 -9.60
N ALA A 89 9.77 -11.92 -10.22
CA ALA A 89 9.78 -11.14 -11.46
C ALA A 89 9.12 -11.91 -12.62
N MET A 90 9.38 -13.21 -12.73
CA MET A 90 8.69 -14.05 -13.72
C MET A 90 7.17 -14.13 -13.47
N THR A 91 6.75 -14.27 -12.21
CA THR A 91 5.32 -14.23 -11.85
C THR A 91 4.71 -12.88 -12.21
N ALA A 92 5.42 -11.78 -11.94
CA ALA A 92 4.96 -10.43 -12.28
C ALA A 92 4.77 -10.26 -13.78
N LEU A 93 5.73 -10.73 -14.58
CA LEU A 93 5.65 -10.70 -16.04
C LEU A 93 4.47 -11.51 -16.57
N VAL A 94 4.25 -12.73 -16.05
CA VAL A 94 3.13 -13.59 -16.46
C VAL A 94 1.78 -13.00 -16.06
N ALA A 95 1.74 -12.30 -14.92
CA ALA A 95 0.55 -11.65 -14.38
C ALA A 95 0.26 -10.26 -15.00
N ASP A 96 1.08 -9.82 -15.95
CA ASP A 96 0.96 -8.50 -16.60
C ASP A 96 0.94 -7.35 -15.57
N LEU A 97 1.80 -7.44 -14.55
CA LEU A 97 1.95 -6.36 -13.57
C LEU A 97 2.62 -5.13 -14.22
N PRO A 98 2.42 -3.91 -13.67
CA PRO A 98 3.01 -2.69 -14.16
C PRO A 98 4.53 -2.76 -14.24
N GLU A 99 5.10 -1.94 -15.11
CA GLU A 99 6.54 -1.85 -15.36
C GLU A 99 7.37 -1.63 -14.08
N HIS A 100 6.83 -0.90 -13.09
CA HIS A 100 7.49 -0.63 -11.81
C HIS A 100 7.46 -1.81 -10.81
N ALA A 101 6.82 -2.93 -11.15
CA ALA A 101 6.71 -4.08 -10.26
C ALA A 101 8.07 -4.75 -10.02
N GLU A 102 8.91 -4.85 -11.04
CA GLU A 102 10.26 -5.41 -10.93
C GLU A 102 11.13 -4.57 -9.97
N ASP A 103 11.03 -3.25 -10.06
CA ASP A 103 11.72 -2.33 -9.15
C ASP A 103 11.25 -2.51 -7.71
N CYS A 104 9.93 -2.66 -7.50
CA CYS A 104 9.36 -2.92 -6.17
C CYS A 104 9.84 -4.26 -5.61
N ILE A 105 9.86 -5.33 -6.43
CA ILE A 105 10.36 -6.65 -6.03
C ILE A 105 11.84 -6.58 -5.65
N LEU A 106 12.66 -5.92 -6.47
CA LEU A 106 14.08 -5.76 -6.20
C LEU A 106 14.31 -4.95 -4.92
N ARG A 107 13.57 -3.84 -4.74
CA ARG A 107 13.67 -3.02 -3.53
C ARG A 107 13.18 -3.77 -2.29
N ALA A 108 12.09 -4.51 -2.37
CA ALA A 108 11.60 -5.37 -1.29
C ALA A 108 12.68 -6.34 -0.79
N ALA A 109 13.46 -6.93 -1.71
CA ALA A 109 14.57 -7.79 -1.36
C ALA A 109 15.76 -7.02 -0.75
N THR A 110 16.03 -5.80 -1.21
CA THR A 110 17.33 -5.12 -1.01
C THR A 110 17.33 -3.94 -0.06
N PHE A 111 16.18 -3.35 0.30
CA PHE A 111 16.18 -2.21 1.20
C PHE A 111 16.74 -2.58 2.57
N SER A 112 17.49 -1.66 3.18
CA SER A 112 18.12 -1.87 4.48
C SER A 112 17.44 -1.08 5.59
N PRO A 113 17.65 -1.43 6.86
CA PRO A 113 17.21 -0.60 7.98
C PRO A 113 17.76 0.83 7.93
N GLN A 114 18.89 1.03 7.25
CA GLN A 114 19.47 2.35 7.06
C GLN A 114 18.67 3.20 6.08
N ASP A 115 18.09 2.61 5.03
CA ASP A 115 17.17 3.31 4.12
C ASP A 115 15.97 3.88 4.89
N VAL A 116 15.35 3.05 5.74
CA VAL A 116 14.25 3.47 6.62
C VAL A 116 14.72 4.55 7.61
N ALA A 117 15.93 4.41 8.15
CA ALA A 117 16.50 5.37 9.08
C ALA A 117 16.69 6.77 8.46
N GLU A 118 17.15 6.83 7.21
CA GLU A 118 17.36 8.06 6.45
C GLU A 118 16.02 8.72 6.06
N LEU A 119 15.06 7.93 5.57
CA LEU A 119 13.72 8.43 5.22
C LEU A 119 12.97 9.00 6.43
N THR A 120 13.21 8.44 7.62
CA THR A 120 12.54 8.85 8.86
C THR A 120 13.32 9.88 9.68
N GLU A 121 14.52 10.28 9.25
CA GLU A 121 15.37 11.23 9.96
C GLU A 121 14.75 12.62 10.20
N PRO A 122 13.93 13.20 9.30
CA PRO A 122 13.29 14.49 9.59
C PRO A 122 12.13 14.40 10.60
N LEU A 123 11.68 13.19 10.94
CA LEU A 123 10.46 12.99 11.74
C LEU A 123 10.74 13.06 13.26
N PRO A 124 9.73 13.43 14.08
CA PRO A 124 9.83 13.35 15.54
C PRO A 124 10.20 11.96 16.04
N LEU A 125 10.95 11.89 17.14
CA LEU A 125 11.47 10.63 17.70
C LEU A 125 10.40 9.53 17.89
N PRO A 126 9.17 9.83 18.38
CA PRO A 126 8.15 8.79 18.53
C PRO A 126 7.74 8.17 17.19
N LEU A 127 7.44 8.99 16.18
CA LEU A 127 7.03 8.51 14.86
C LEU A 127 8.17 7.78 14.14
N ARG A 128 9.39 8.31 14.26
CA ARG A 128 10.60 7.67 13.71
C ARG A 128 10.80 6.26 14.26
N SER A 129 10.62 6.07 15.57
CA SER A 129 10.79 4.76 16.21
C SER A 129 9.73 3.75 15.75
N ILE A 130 8.48 4.20 15.61
CA ILE A 130 7.37 3.38 15.11
C ILE A 130 7.62 2.95 13.67
N LEU A 131 7.96 3.90 12.78
CA LEU A 131 8.21 3.62 11.37
C LEU A 131 9.39 2.66 11.17
N ARG A 132 10.48 2.84 11.93
CA ARG A 132 11.63 1.93 11.91
C ARG A 132 11.27 0.49 12.31
N ARG A 133 10.26 0.29 13.17
CA ARG A 133 9.83 -1.06 13.57
C ARG A 133 8.80 -1.65 12.60
N VAL A 134 7.82 -0.87 12.15
CA VAL A 134 6.76 -1.40 11.27
C VAL A 134 7.28 -1.71 9.86
N LEU A 135 8.32 -1.01 9.40
CA LEU A 135 8.94 -1.19 8.08
C LEU A 135 10.14 -2.15 8.09
N GLN A 136 10.12 -3.15 8.96
CA GLN A 136 11.14 -4.23 8.92
C GLN A 136 10.84 -5.19 7.76
N ARG A 137 11.90 -5.69 7.08
CA ARG A 137 11.74 -6.68 6.01
C ARG A 137 11.06 -7.95 6.49
N ARG A 138 11.52 -8.48 7.63
CA ARG A 138 10.99 -9.71 8.22
C ARG A 138 9.73 -9.41 9.04
N PRO A 139 8.62 -10.12 8.82
CA PRO A 139 7.39 -9.95 9.60
C PRO A 139 7.61 -10.08 11.11
N GLU A 140 8.46 -10.99 11.56
CA GLU A 140 8.76 -11.24 12.98
C GLU A 140 9.46 -10.09 13.71
N ASP A 141 10.13 -9.20 12.99
CA ASP A 141 10.79 -8.02 13.56
C ASP A 141 9.83 -6.82 13.70
N ARG A 142 8.60 -6.94 13.18
CA ARG A 142 7.55 -5.91 13.24
C ARG A 142 6.73 -6.03 14.52
N HIS A 143 5.72 -5.18 14.65
CA HIS A 143 4.71 -5.28 15.70
C HIS A 143 3.95 -6.60 15.61
N LEU A 144 3.65 -7.18 16.78
CA LEU A 144 2.92 -8.44 16.86
C LEU A 144 1.50 -8.34 16.29
N SER A 145 0.87 -7.16 16.40
CA SER A 145 -0.52 -6.94 15.95
C SER A 145 -0.81 -5.46 15.71
N ALA A 146 -1.93 -5.19 15.04
CA ALA A 146 -2.46 -3.83 14.87
C ALA A 146 -2.72 -3.14 16.21
N ALA A 147 -3.20 -3.86 17.24
CA ALA A 147 -3.41 -3.31 18.57
C ALA A 147 -2.09 -2.88 19.25
N ALA A 148 -0.99 -3.61 19.02
CA ALA A 148 0.32 -3.22 19.52
C ALA A 148 0.85 -1.95 18.82
N LEU A 149 0.67 -1.86 17.50
CA LEU A 149 1.00 -0.65 16.73
C LEU A 149 0.16 0.55 17.18
N GLU A 150 -1.15 0.36 17.38
CA GLU A 150 -2.05 1.41 17.88
C GLU A 150 -1.60 1.91 19.26
N ALA A 151 -1.27 1.02 20.18
CA ALA A 151 -0.81 1.39 21.51
C ALA A 151 0.46 2.24 21.45
N GLU A 152 1.41 1.89 20.58
CA GLU A 152 2.65 2.66 20.40
C GLU A 152 2.38 4.03 19.75
N LEU A 153 1.50 4.11 18.75
CA LEU A 153 1.07 5.38 18.14
C LEU A 153 0.41 6.31 19.17
N ARG A 154 -0.50 5.78 20.01
CA ARG A 154 -1.15 6.56 21.07
C ARG A 154 -0.15 7.06 22.11
N ALA A 155 0.80 6.21 22.52
CA ALA A 155 1.87 6.61 23.43
C ALA A 155 2.75 7.71 22.80
N GLY A 156 3.06 7.60 21.51
CA GLY A 156 3.81 8.61 20.78
C GLY A 156 3.09 9.96 20.69
N LEU A 157 1.78 9.95 20.41
CA LEU A 157 0.96 11.18 20.40
C LEU A 157 0.93 11.84 21.78
N ALA A 158 0.79 11.07 22.86
CA ALA A 158 0.81 11.61 24.22
C ALA A 158 2.13 12.33 24.57
N LEU A 159 3.25 11.87 24.00
CA LEU A 159 4.56 12.49 24.19
C LEU A 159 4.75 13.79 23.39
N LEU A 160 3.98 14.00 22.32
CA LEU A 160 4.12 15.17 21.45
C LEU A 160 3.32 16.39 21.95
N GLU A 161 2.51 16.24 23.01
CA GLU A 161 1.65 17.29 23.60
C GLU A 161 0.77 18.06 22.59
N ALA A 162 0.62 17.56 21.36
CA ALA A 162 -0.24 18.10 20.34
C ALA A 162 -1.61 17.41 20.47
N PRO A 163 -2.68 18.11 20.90
CA PRO A 163 -4.01 17.56 20.76
C PRO A 163 -4.29 17.45 19.26
N TYR A 164 -4.28 16.22 18.76
CA TYR A 164 -4.85 15.89 17.45
C TYR A 164 -5.95 14.88 17.71
N GLY A 165 -7.15 15.40 17.95
CA GLY A 165 -8.35 14.66 18.27
C GLY A 165 -9.23 14.40 17.05
N ALA A 166 -10.32 13.68 17.27
CA ALA A 166 -11.29 13.38 16.22
C ALA A 166 -11.89 14.63 15.56
N MET A 167 -11.96 15.76 16.29
CA MET A 167 -12.48 17.03 15.78
C MET A 167 -11.52 17.72 14.82
N GLU A 168 -10.23 17.81 15.16
CA GLU A 168 -9.20 18.40 14.28
C GLU A 168 -9.03 17.55 13.01
N ALA A 169 -9.06 16.22 13.12
CA ALA A 169 -9.04 15.32 11.96
C ALA A 169 -10.27 15.45 11.04
N LEU A 170 -11.44 15.79 11.60
CA LEU A 170 -12.66 16.05 10.83
C LEU A 170 -12.64 17.41 10.14
N GLU A 171 -11.99 18.42 10.72
CA GLU A 171 -11.81 19.74 10.12
C GLU A 171 -10.81 19.68 8.96
N GLU A 172 -9.64 19.05 9.15
CA GLU A 172 -8.63 18.92 8.10
C GLU A 172 -9.11 18.04 6.92
N GLY A 173 -9.92 17.01 7.21
CA GLY A 173 -10.56 16.18 6.18
C GLY A 173 -11.62 16.92 5.36
N ARG A 174 -12.22 18.00 5.88
CA ARG A 174 -13.10 18.90 5.11
C ARG A 174 -12.28 19.82 4.22
N ASP A 175 -11.20 20.40 4.74
CA ASP A 175 -10.32 21.31 3.98
C ASP A 175 -9.61 20.60 2.82
N SER A 176 -9.22 19.33 3.00
CA SER A 176 -8.62 18.51 1.93
C SER A 176 -9.58 18.22 0.77
N ARG A 177 -10.89 18.14 1.01
CA ARG A 177 -11.92 17.97 -0.05
C ARG A 177 -12.11 19.25 -0.87
N ASP A 178 -11.99 20.41 -0.25
CA ASP A 178 -12.07 21.70 -0.93
C ASP A 178 -10.78 22.00 -1.73
N GLY A 179 -9.61 21.57 -1.25
CA GLY A 179 -8.33 21.64 -1.97
C GLY A 179 -8.22 20.67 -3.17
N ALA A 180 -8.76 19.45 -3.06
CA ALA A 180 -8.82 18.51 -4.18
C ALA A 180 -9.76 18.96 -5.31
N SER A 181 -10.72 19.84 -4.99
CA SER A 181 -11.64 20.42 -5.98
C SER A 181 -11.00 21.56 -6.79
N THR A 182 -9.92 22.17 -6.30
CA THR A 182 -9.22 23.29 -6.97
C THR A 182 -8.01 22.86 -7.81
N SER A 183 -7.54 21.62 -7.68
CA SER A 183 -6.43 21.07 -8.50
C SER A 183 -6.87 20.33 -9.76
N ARG A 184 -8.17 20.33 -10.11
CA ARG A 184 -8.71 19.67 -11.31
C ARG A 184 -8.75 20.58 -12.55
N GLY A 185 -7.93 21.64 -12.57
CA GLY A 185 -7.81 22.57 -13.67
C GLY A 185 -6.51 22.40 -14.44
N VAL A 186 -6.64 22.12 -15.74
CA VAL A 186 -5.61 22.12 -16.80
C VAL A 186 -4.92 20.78 -17.05
N ILE A 187 -5.68 19.85 -17.64
CA ILE A 187 -5.19 19.11 -18.81
C ILE A 187 -6.14 19.49 -19.95
N GLU A 188 -5.68 20.36 -20.84
CA GLU A 188 -6.37 20.62 -22.10
C GLU A 188 -6.29 19.36 -22.98
N PRO A 189 -7.40 18.81 -23.49
CA PRO A 189 -7.33 17.73 -24.47
C PRO A 189 -6.91 18.31 -25.81
N THR A 190 -5.62 18.24 -26.13
CA THR A 190 -5.16 18.40 -27.52
C THR A 190 -5.30 17.07 -28.25
N GLY A 191 -6.16 17.05 -29.27
CA GLY A 191 -6.06 16.13 -30.40
C GLY A 191 -7.08 15.00 -30.47
N ASP A 192 -8.21 15.30 -31.10
CA ASP A 192 -8.91 14.49 -32.11
C ASP A 192 -8.82 12.95 -32.00
N ASP A 193 -9.70 12.35 -31.21
CA ASP A 193 -10.24 11.02 -31.49
C ASP A 193 -11.71 10.95 -31.07
N ALA A 194 -12.56 10.65 -32.04
CA ALA A 194 -14.01 10.74 -31.94
C ALA A 194 -14.59 9.70 -30.97
N PHE A 195 -15.34 10.16 -29.97
CA PHE A 195 -16.26 9.31 -29.21
C PHE A 195 -17.41 8.84 -30.12
N PRO A 196 -17.76 7.55 -30.16
CA PRO A 196 -18.99 7.10 -30.82
C PRO A 196 -20.23 7.52 -30.01
N PRO A 197 -21.38 7.77 -30.66
CA PRO A 197 -22.57 8.30 -30.00
C PRO A 197 -23.18 7.31 -29.01
N VAL A 198 -23.66 7.86 -27.89
CA VAL A 198 -24.41 7.18 -26.83
C VAL A 198 -25.71 6.62 -27.42
N LEU A 199 -25.86 5.29 -27.41
CA LEU A 199 -27.17 4.65 -27.57
C LEU A 199 -27.84 4.60 -26.20
N VAL A 200 -28.81 5.48 -26.00
CA VAL A 200 -29.77 5.42 -24.90
C VAL A 200 -30.75 4.28 -25.23
N GLY A 201 -30.66 3.18 -24.49
CA GLY A 201 -31.69 2.15 -24.43
C GLY A 201 -32.48 2.32 -23.14
N GLU A 202 -33.72 2.80 -23.26
CA GLU A 202 -34.70 2.79 -22.17
C GLU A 202 -35.11 1.33 -21.92
N GLU A 203 -34.59 0.70 -20.86
CA GLU A 203 -35.18 -0.52 -20.32
C GLU A 203 -36.04 -0.18 -19.09
N GLU A 204 -37.33 -0.07 -19.40
CA GLU A 204 -38.47 0.06 -18.51
C GLU A 204 -38.55 -1.16 -17.57
N ILE A 205 -38.33 -0.95 -16.27
CA ILE A 205 -38.46 -2.00 -15.26
C ILE A 205 -39.95 -2.24 -15.00
N THR A 206 -40.52 -3.26 -15.65
CA THR A 206 -41.86 -3.77 -15.35
C THR A 206 -41.82 -4.75 -14.17
N THR A 207 -42.37 -4.37 -13.02
CA THR A 207 -42.66 -5.29 -11.90
C THR A 207 -44.04 -5.90 -12.04
N GLU A 208 -44.15 -7.21 -12.21
CA GLU A 208 -45.44 -7.92 -12.15
C GLU A 208 -45.89 -8.18 -10.69
N PRO A 209 -47.19 -8.09 -10.38
CA PRO A 209 -47.72 -8.34 -9.05
C PRO A 209 -48.00 -9.84 -8.80
N GLY A 210 -47.68 -10.32 -7.60
CA GLY A 210 -47.88 -11.70 -7.17
C GLY A 210 -49.34 -12.15 -7.16
N GLY A 211 -49.59 -13.28 -7.83
CA GLY A 211 -50.86 -14.01 -7.81
C GLY A 211 -50.84 -15.18 -6.82
N THR A 212 -51.85 -15.19 -5.96
CA THR A 212 -52.21 -16.24 -5.00
C THR A 212 -52.62 -17.55 -5.67
N ASN A 213 -52.23 -18.68 -5.06
CA ASN A 213 -53.04 -19.90 -5.02
C ASN A 213 -52.82 -20.62 -3.69
#